data_AF-A0A6G3XMY2-F1
#
_entry.id   AF-A0A6G3XMY2-F1
#
_cell.length_a   1.000
_cell.length_b   1.000
_cell.length_c   1.000
_cell.angle_alpha   90.00
_cell.angle_beta   90.00
_cell.angle_gamma   90.00
#
_symmetry.space_group_name_H-M   'P 1'
#
loop_
_entity.id
_entity.type
_entity.pdbx_description
1 polymer ?
#
loop_
_entity_poly.entity_id
_entity_poly.type
_entity_poly.pdbx_seq_one_letter_code
_entity_poly.pdbx_strand_id
1 'polypeptide(L)'
;APAIAAGATANVTIGGSWTAASGGATLTATADATNLVAETSETNNTFARSIVVGRGAAVPYTELEAEKADYEGTLLRSDAERTFGHTNFATESSGRESVRLNSTGEYVEFTSTAPANSIVVRNSIPDAPGGGGREATISLYADGEFVRKLDLSSKQ
;
A
#
# COMPACT_ATOMS: atom_id res chain seq x y z
N ALA A 1 -8.89 23.95 29.64
CA ALA A 1 -7.67 23.12 29.54
C ALA A 1 -6.45 24.04 29.60
N PRO A 2 -5.28 23.62 30.12
CA PRO A 2 -4.13 24.51 30.10
C PRO A 2 -3.72 24.75 28.64
N ALA A 3 -3.74 26.01 28.21
CA ALA A 3 -3.25 26.39 26.90
C ALA A 3 -1.72 26.20 26.88
N ILE A 4 -1.21 25.59 25.81
CA ILE A 4 0.23 25.50 25.57
C ILE A 4 0.65 26.79 24.86
N ALA A 5 1.65 27.50 25.40
CA ALA A 5 2.15 28.73 24.79
C ALA A 5 2.80 28.45 23.41
N ALA A 6 2.88 29.47 22.55
CA ALA A 6 3.50 29.34 21.24
C ALA A 6 4.95 28.83 21.34
N GLY A 7 5.27 27.77 20.60
CA GLY A 7 6.59 27.11 20.62
C GLY A 7 6.89 26.26 21.85
N ALA A 8 6.00 26.21 22.84
CA ALA A 8 6.14 25.32 23.98
C ALA A 8 5.66 23.89 23.64
N THR A 9 6.13 22.92 24.41
CA THR A 9 5.71 21.52 24.32
C THR A 9 5.13 21.05 25.65
N ALA A 10 4.19 20.11 25.59
CA ALA A 10 3.69 19.40 26.77
C ALA A 10 3.80 17.90 26.54
N ASN A 11 4.16 17.16 27.58
CA ASN A 11 4.16 15.70 27.55
C ASN A 11 2.78 15.19 27.95
N VAL A 12 2.17 14.37 27.09
CA VAL A 12 0.92 13.68 27.38
C VAL A 12 1.24 12.21 27.64
N THR A 13 1.00 11.76 28.86
CA THR A 13 1.15 10.33 29.19
C THR A 13 -0.10 9.59 28.73
N ILE A 14 0.07 8.67 27.78
CA ILE A 14 -0.99 7.75 27.37
C ILE A 14 -0.97 6.57 28.35
N GLY A 15 -2.00 6.47 29.19
CA GLY A 15 -2.19 5.35 30.11
C GLY A 15 -2.82 4.13 29.42
N GLY A 16 -2.66 2.96 30.04
CA GLY A 16 -3.23 1.69 29.57
C GLY A 16 -2.23 0.74 28.92
N SER A 17 -2.72 -0.41 28.48
CA SER A 17 -1.95 -1.41 27.76
C SER A 17 -2.59 -1.66 26.40
N TRP A 18 -1.77 -1.72 25.35
CA TRP A 18 -2.19 -2.13 24.02
C TRP A 18 -1.55 -3.48 23.67
N THR A 19 -2.35 -4.45 23.26
CA THR A 19 -1.85 -5.71 22.72
C THR A 19 -1.50 -5.50 21.26
N ALA A 20 -0.21 -5.39 20.99
CA ALA A 20 0.27 -5.14 19.65
C ALA A 20 0.19 -6.39 18.74
N ALA A 21 -0.28 -6.21 17.51
CA ALA A 21 -0.13 -7.20 16.44
C ALA A 21 1.21 -6.99 15.72
N SER A 22 1.82 -8.07 15.23
CA SER A 22 3.03 -7.96 14.41
C SER A 22 2.72 -7.20 13.13
N GLY A 23 3.54 -6.21 12.78
CA GLY A 23 3.38 -5.41 11.57
C GLY A 23 3.55 -3.92 11.81
N GLY A 24 3.22 -3.13 10.78
CA GLY A 24 3.15 -1.68 10.86
C GLY A 24 1.94 -1.23 11.68
N ALA A 25 2.12 -0.19 12.50
CA ALA A 25 1.03 0.51 13.16
C ALA A 25 1.24 2.02 13.02
N THR A 26 0.15 2.79 13.02
CA THR A 26 0.20 4.25 12.94
C THR A 26 -0.25 4.85 14.26
N LEU A 27 0.63 5.62 14.89
CA LEU A 27 0.28 6.45 16.03
C LEU A 27 -0.22 7.79 15.51
N THR A 28 -1.46 8.14 15.84
CA THR A 28 -2.07 9.43 15.49
C THR A 28 -2.33 10.23 16.76
N ALA A 29 -1.92 11.50 16.75
CA ALA A 29 -2.25 12.47 17.79
C ALA A 29 -2.96 13.65 17.14
N THR A 30 -4.11 14.03 17.68
CA THR A 30 -4.91 15.16 17.21
C THR A 30 -5.02 16.19 18.33
N ALA A 31 -4.52 17.40 18.09
CA ALA A 31 -4.76 18.55 18.95
C ALA A 31 -6.24 18.95 18.84
N ASP A 32 -6.83 19.39 19.96
CA ASP A 32 -8.24 19.77 20.07
C ASP A 32 -9.22 18.82 19.35
N ALA A 33 -9.09 17.51 19.57
CA ALA A 33 -9.95 16.51 18.92
C ALA A 33 -11.46 16.69 19.20
N THR A 34 -11.82 17.49 20.21
CA THR A 34 -13.20 17.86 20.56
C THR A 34 -13.68 19.16 19.93
N ASN A 35 -12.82 19.87 19.18
CA ASN A 35 -13.14 21.11 18.47
C ASN A 35 -13.71 22.21 19.39
N LEU A 36 -13.11 22.36 20.59
CA LEU A 36 -13.54 23.32 21.61
C LEU A 36 -12.81 24.67 21.52
N VAL A 37 -11.66 24.71 20.87
CA VAL A 37 -10.82 25.90 20.71
C VAL A 37 -10.86 26.29 19.24
N ALA A 38 -11.33 27.52 18.95
CA ALA A 38 -11.30 28.01 17.58
C ALA A 38 -9.86 28.33 17.16
N GLU A 39 -9.44 27.79 16.04
CA GLU A 39 -8.08 27.91 15.52
C GLU A 39 -8.08 28.56 14.14
N THR A 40 -6.92 29.07 13.70
CA THR A 40 -6.79 29.70 12.37
C THR A 40 -6.97 28.69 11.24
N SER A 41 -6.70 27.41 11.51
CA SER A 41 -6.78 26.32 10.53
C SER A 41 -7.17 25.02 11.22
N GLU A 42 -8.44 24.63 11.11
CA GLU A 42 -8.98 23.39 11.71
C GLU A 42 -8.49 22.09 11.04
N THR A 43 -7.70 22.21 9.95
CA THR A 43 -7.33 21.06 9.10
C THR A 43 -5.91 20.55 9.35
N ASN A 44 -5.13 21.15 10.25
CA ASN A 44 -3.72 20.79 10.48
C ASN A 44 -3.41 20.29 11.89
N ASN A 45 -4.42 19.83 12.62
CA ASN A 45 -4.27 19.44 14.04
C ASN A 45 -3.81 18.01 14.26
N THR A 46 -3.68 17.23 13.19
CA THR A 46 -3.36 15.81 13.28
C THR A 46 -1.92 15.56 12.85
N PHE A 47 -1.16 14.88 13.71
CA PHE A 47 0.16 14.35 13.43
C PHE A 47 0.13 12.82 13.51
N ALA A 48 0.71 12.15 12.53
CA ALA A 48 0.80 10.70 12.48
C ALA A 48 2.25 10.23 12.36
N ARG A 49 2.57 9.11 13.01
CA ARG A 49 3.87 8.44 12.93
C ARG A 49 3.70 6.93 12.80
N SER A 50 4.29 6.34 11.78
CA SER A 50 4.39 4.89 11.65
C SER A 50 5.42 4.32 12.63
N ILE A 51 5.07 3.18 13.23
CA ILE A 51 5.92 2.34 14.07
C ILE A 51 5.83 0.89 13.58
N VAL A 52 6.80 0.05 13.95
CA VAL A 52 6.70 -1.41 13.78
C VAL A 52 6.63 -2.05 15.14
N VAL A 53 5.76 -3.05 15.22
CA VAL A 53 5.81 -4.04 16.27
C VAL A 53 6.29 -5.34 15.63
N GLY A 54 7.44 -5.83 16.08
CA GLY A 54 8.10 -7.00 15.49
C GLY A 54 9.37 -6.63 14.73
N ARG A 55 9.58 -7.27 13.57
CA ARG A 55 10.80 -7.13 12.74
C ARG A 55 10.49 -6.36 11.46
N GLY A 56 11.46 -5.62 10.94
CA GLY A 56 11.34 -4.88 9.67
C GLY A 56 11.23 -3.37 9.86
N ALA A 57 10.97 -2.65 8.76
CA ALA A 57 10.90 -1.20 8.72
C ALA A 57 9.48 -0.68 9.00
N ALA A 58 9.38 0.48 9.67
CA ALA A 58 8.11 1.17 9.89
C ALA A 58 7.71 1.89 8.62
N VAL A 59 6.69 1.39 7.94
CA VAL A 59 6.22 1.94 6.69
C VAL A 59 4.74 2.36 6.81
N PRO A 60 4.33 3.44 6.13
CA PRO A 60 2.96 3.95 6.20
C PRO A 60 2.01 3.26 5.20
N TYR A 61 2.40 2.12 4.63
CA TYR A 61 1.62 1.37 3.64
C TYR A 61 1.43 -0.08 4.09
N THR A 62 0.38 -0.71 3.55
CA THR A 62 0.13 -2.15 3.68
C THR A 62 0.38 -2.79 2.32
N GLU A 63 1.07 -3.94 2.32
CA GLU A 63 1.26 -4.77 1.13
C GLU A 63 0.16 -5.82 1.07
N LEU A 64 -0.50 -5.93 -0.08
CA LEU A 64 -1.49 -6.95 -0.37
C LEU A 64 -0.99 -7.77 -1.55
N GLU A 65 -0.91 -9.09 -1.37
CA GLU A 65 -0.36 -10.01 -2.37
C GLU A 65 -1.46 -10.47 -3.33
N ALA A 66 -1.21 -10.37 -4.64
CA ALA A 66 -2.20 -10.62 -5.67
C ALA A 66 -2.72 -12.07 -5.65
N GLU A 67 -1.87 -13.04 -5.31
CA GLU A 67 -2.22 -14.46 -5.24
C GLU A 67 -3.14 -14.81 -4.05
N LYS A 68 -3.32 -13.88 -3.09
CA LYS A 68 -4.20 -14.03 -1.92
C LYS A 68 -5.54 -13.30 -2.08
N ALA A 69 -5.71 -12.55 -3.16
CA ALA A 69 -6.92 -11.85 -3.51
C ALA A 69 -7.88 -12.74 -4.32
N ASP A 70 -9.10 -12.25 -4.55
CA ASP A 70 -9.98 -12.82 -5.57
C ASP A 70 -9.50 -12.36 -6.95
N TYR A 71 -9.45 -13.25 -7.93
CA TYR A 71 -8.96 -12.91 -9.27
C TYR A 71 -9.62 -13.74 -10.37
N GLU A 72 -9.74 -13.14 -11.54
CA GLU A 72 -9.94 -13.83 -12.81
C GLU A 72 -8.68 -13.61 -13.63
N GLY A 73 -7.93 -14.69 -13.89
CA GLY A 73 -6.62 -14.64 -14.51
C GLY A 73 -5.82 -15.93 -14.26
N THR A 74 -4.54 -15.92 -14.61
CA THR A 74 -3.67 -17.11 -14.43
C THR A 74 -2.73 -16.94 -13.25
N LEU A 75 -2.85 -17.78 -12.23
CA LEU A 75 -1.88 -17.83 -11.13
C LEU A 75 -0.57 -18.46 -11.59
N LEU A 76 0.53 -17.74 -11.38
CA LEU A 76 1.90 -18.19 -11.61
C LEU A 76 2.55 -18.55 -10.29
N ARG A 77 3.28 -19.67 -10.27
CA ARG A 77 4.06 -20.14 -9.13
C ARG A 77 5.47 -20.50 -9.56
N SER A 78 6.44 -20.17 -8.73
CA SER A 78 7.82 -20.58 -8.96
C SER A 78 7.94 -22.11 -8.81
N ASP A 79 8.75 -22.72 -9.65
CA ASP A 79 9.08 -24.13 -9.51
C ASP A 79 10.02 -24.36 -8.30
N ALA A 80 10.26 -25.63 -7.96
CA ALA A 80 11.08 -25.98 -6.80
C ALA A 80 12.56 -25.59 -6.97
N GLU A 81 13.07 -25.66 -8.19
CA GLU A 81 14.45 -25.31 -8.54
C GLU A 81 14.66 -23.80 -8.58
N ARG A 82 13.55 -23.05 -8.64
CA ARG A 82 13.51 -21.60 -8.84
C ARG A 82 14.34 -21.21 -10.05
N THR A 83 14.10 -21.93 -11.15
CA THR A 83 14.84 -21.73 -12.38
C THR A 83 14.70 -20.27 -12.81
N PHE A 84 15.85 -19.59 -12.88
CA PHE A 84 15.91 -18.24 -13.39
C PHE A 84 15.70 -18.28 -14.90
N GLY A 85 14.70 -17.56 -15.41
CA GLY A 85 14.40 -17.54 -16.83
C GLY A 85 13.25 -16.61 -17.17
N HIS A 86 13.28 -16.06 -18.38
CA HIS A 86 12.36 -15.03 -18.89
C HIS A 86 10.88 -15.46 -19.02
N THR A 87 10.52 -16.66 -18.57
CA THR A 87 9.15 -17.20 -18.65
C THR A 87 8.54 -17.48 -17.27
N ASN A 88 9.36 -17.55 -16.20
CA ASN A 88 8.90 -17.79 -14.84
C ASN A 88 8.95 -16.51 -13.98
N PHE A 89 7.99 -15.61 -14.22
CA PHE A 89 7.84 -14.34 -13.48
C PHE A 89 7.61 -14.53 -11.98
N ALA A 90 7.11 -15.69 -11.57
CA ALA A 90 6.85 -15.99 -10.19
C ALA A 90 8.15 -16.03 -9.37
N THR A 91 9.28 -16.47 -9.94
CA THR A 91 10.58 -16.52 -9.24
C THR A 91 11.06 -15.15 -8.74
N GLU A 92 10.68 -14.05 -9.40
CA GLU A 92 11.01 -12.66 -9.04
C GLU A 92 9.85 -11.91 -8.37
N SER A 93 8.71 -12.58 -8.20
CA SER A 93 7.52 -12.03 -7.54
C SER A 93 7.64 -12.12 -6.02
N SER A 94 6.99 -11.21 -5.30
CA SER A 94 6.82 -11.39 -3.85
C SER A 94 6.04 -12.68 -3.59
N GLY A 95 6.29 -13.34 -2.45
CA GLY A 95 5.75 -14.68 -2.18
C GLY A 95 6.21 -15.79 -3.13
N ARG A 96 6.92 -15.44 -4.21
CA ARG A 96 7.20 -16.26 -5.39
C ARG A 96 5.97 -16.68 -6.18
N GLU A 97 4.94 -15.83 -6.16
CA GLU A 97 3.66 -16.05 -6.82
C GLU A 97 3.19 -14.73 -7.44
N SER A 98 2.41 -14.78 -8.52
CA SER A 98 1.76 -13.60 -9.10
C SER A 98 0.58 -14.00 -9.97
N VAL A 99 -0.36 -13.09 -10.18
CA VAL A 99 -1.48 -13.29 -11.10
C VAL A 99 -1.16 -12.62 -12.44
N ARG A 100 -1.22 -13.39 -13.52
CA ARG A 100 -1.08 -12.89 -14.90
C ARG A 100 -2.45 -12.58 -15.47
N LEU A 101 -2.60 -11.33 -15.92
CA LEU A 101 -3.73 -10.86 -16.70
C LEU A 101 -3.30 -10.78 -18.18
N ASN A 102 -3.85 -11.63 -19.04
CA ASN A 102 -3.58 -11.72 -20.48
C ASN A 102 -4.82 -11.47 -21.36
N SER A 103 -6.00 -11.31 -20.77
CA SER A 103 -7.26 -11.14 -21.50
C SER A 103 -8.07 -9.93 -20.96
N THR A 104 -8.85 -9.29 -21.84
CA THR A 104 -9.74 -8.21 -21.42
C THR A 104 -10.82 -8.75 -20.47
N GLY A 105 -10.99 -8.08 -19.32
CA GLY A 105 -11.96 -8.47 -18.29
C GLY A 105 -11.35 -9.27 -17.14
N GLU A 106 -10.11 -9.74 -17.26
CA GLU A 106 -9.36 -10.32 -16.15
C GLU A 106 -8.97 -9.26 -15.12
N TYR A 107 -8.93 -9.63 -13.84
CA TYR A 107 -8.74 -8.72 -12.71
C TYR A 107 -8.09 -9.40 -11.50
N VAL A 108 -7.61 -8.57 -10.58
CA VAL A 108 -7.32 -8.94 -9.19
C VAL A 108 -8.08 -7.95 -8.31
N GLU A 109 -8.91 -8.45 -7.39
CA GLU A 109 -9.77 -7.68 -6.52
C GLU A 109 -9.28 -7.76 -5.06
N PHE A 110 -8.88 -6.61 -4.53
CA PHE A 110 -8.39 -6.49 -3.16
C PHE A 110 -9.47 -5.87 -2.27
N THR A 111 -9.64 -6.42 -1.07
CA THR A 111 -10.36 -5.73 0.01
C THR A 111 -9.38 -4.86 0.79
N SER A 112 -9.62 -3.55 0.85
CA SER A 112 -8.76 -2.65 1.64
C SER A 112 -8.89 -2.96 3.13
N THR A 113 -7.76 -3.08 3.82
CA THR A 113 -7.70 -3.35 5.27
C THR A 113 -7.62 -2.08 6.12
N ALA A 114 -7.41 -0.93 5.48
CA ALA A 114 -7.38 0.39 6.08
C ALA A 114 -7.80 1.46 5.05
N PRO A 115 -8.18 2.69 5.47
CA PRO A 115 -8.36 3.79 4.54
C PRO A 115 -7.08 4.09 3.75
N ALA A 116 -7.19 4.23 2.43
CA ALA A 116 -6.08 4.53 1.53
C ALA A 116 -6.50 5.55 0.47
N ASN A 117 -5.58 6.44 0.09
CA ASN A 117 -5.76 7.41 -0.99
C ASN A 117 -4.64 7.33 -2.05
N SER A 118 -3.75 6.33 -1.90
CA SER A 118 -2.62 6.08 -2.79
C SER A 118 -2.40 4.58 -2.87
N ILE A 119 -1.96 4.12 -4.04
CA ILE A 119 -1.59 2.73 -4.30
C ILE A 119 -0.29 2.69 -5.11
N VAL A 120 0.47 1.63 -4.91
CA VAL A 120 1.61 1.28 -5.74
C VAL A 120 1.39 -0.14 -6.22
N VAL A 121 1.47 -0.36 -7.53
CA VAL A 121 1.29 -1.69 -8.13
C VAL A 121 2.66 -2.18 -8.62
N ARG A 122 3.21 -3.17 -7.93
CA ARG A 122 4.37 -3.90 -8.43
C ARG A 122 3.91 -4.79 -9.58
N ASN A 123 4.42 -4.54 -10.78
CA ASN A 123 3.94 -5.18 -12.00
C ASN A 123 5.11 -5.62 -12.90
N SER A 124 4.79 -6.43 -13.90
CA SER A 124 5.68 -6.78 -14.99
C SER A 124 4.88 -6.75 -16.29
N ILE A 125 5.37 -6.00 -17.28
CA ILE A 125 4.84 -6.00 -18.65
C ILE A 125 5.98 -6.35 -19.61
N PRO A 126 5.70 -6.92 -20.79
CA PRO A 126 6.76 -7.28 -21.71
C PRO A 126 7.46 -6.03 -22.26
N ASP A 127 8.76 -6.13 -22.46
CA ASP A 127 9.56 -5.05 -23.03
C ASP A 127 9.30 -4.86 -24.54
N ALA A 128 9.81 -3.76 -25.10
CA ALA A 128 9.84 -3.55 -26.54
C ALA A 128 10.80 -4.57 -27.21
N PRO A 129 10.52 -5.03 -28.46
CA PRO A 129 11.36 -6.04 -29.13
C PRO A 129 12.86 -5.69 -29.26
N GLY A 130 13.20 -4.39 -29.31
CA GLY A 130 14.58 -3.90 -29.35
C GLY A 130 15.15 -3.47 -28.00
N GLY A 131 14.43 -3.73 -26.90
CA GLY A 131 14.68 -3.14 -25.59
C GLY A 131 14.24 -1.67 -25.50
N GLY A 132 14.51 -1.04 -24.36
CA GLY A 132 14.33 0.40 -24.15
C GLY A 132 13.01 0.81 -23.51
N GLY A 133 12.17 -0.14 -23.12
CA GLY A 133 10.91 0.11 -22.45
C GLY A 133 9.71 0.18 -23.38
N ARG A 134 8.55 -0.12 -22.82
CA ARG A 134 7.23 0.14 -23.40
C ARG A 134 6.28 0.56 -22.29
N GLU A 135 5.31 1.40 -22.65
CA GLU A 135 4.21 1.78 -21.79
C GLU A 135 2.96 0.90 -22.03
N ALA A 136 2.22 0.63 -20.96
CA ALA A 136 0.91 0.00 -20.97
C ALA A 136 0.02 0.66 -19.92
N THR A 137 -1.25 0.24 -19.85
CA THR A 137 -2.14 0.69 -18.79
C THR A 137 -2.89 -0.49 -18.19
N ILE A 138 -3.22 -0.39 -16.90
CA ILE A 138 -4.22 -1.22 -16.22
C ILE A 138 -5.29 -0.31 -15.64
N SER A 139 -6.55 -0.75 -15.61
CA SER A 139 -7.64 0.07 -15.08
C SER A 139 -7.80 -0.17 -13.57
N LEU A 140 -7.92 0.90 -12.80
CA LEU A 140 -8.26 0.87 -11.38
C LEU A 140 -9.77 1.07 -11.22
N TYR A 141 -10.39 0.17 -10.47
CA TYR A 141 -11.76 0.29 -10.02
C TYR A 141 -11.79 0.38 -8.48
N ALA A 142 -12.76 1.09 -7.93
CA ALA A 142 -13.07 1.11 -6.51
C ALA A 142 -14.56 0.81 -6.36
N ASP A 143 -14.89 -0.22 -5.58
CA ASP A 143 -16.27 -0.69 -5.37
C ASP A 143 -17.03 -0.92 -6.69
N GLY A 144 -16.34 -1.46 -7.70
CA GLY A 144 -16.88 -1.72 -9.04
C GLY A 144 -16.97 -0.50 -9.96
N GLU A 145 -16.70 0.71 -9.48
CA GLU A 145 -16.70 1.94 -10.29
C GLU A 145 -15.30 2.23 -10.85
N PHE A 146 -15.21 2.60 -12.13
CA PHE A 146 -13.95 2.97 -12.75
C PHE A 146 -13.42 4.28 -12.14
N VAL A 147 -12.20 4.24 -11.62
CA VAL A 147 -11.53 5.42 -11.04
C VAL A 147 -10.62 6.08 -12.08
N ARG A 148 -9.64 5.33 -12.60
CA ARG A 148 -8.66 5.82 -13.58
C ARG A 148 -7.88 4.67 -14.20
N LYS A 149 -7.12 4.96 -15.26
CA LYS A 149 -6.03 4.09 -15.70
C LYS A 149 -4.76 4.38 -14.90
N LEU A 150 -4.02 3.32 -14.57
CA LEU A 150 -2.67 3.38 -14.04
C LEU A 150 -1.71 3.13 -15.20
N ASP A 151 -0.74 4.03 -15.36
CA ASP A 151 0.34 3.87 -16.34
C ASP A 151 1.36 2.86 -15.82
N LEU A 152 1.77 1.94 -16.69
CA LEU A 152 2.76 0.91 -16.42
C LEU A 152 3.90 1.07 -17.43
N SER A 153 5.14 0.92 -16.97
CA SER A 153 6.32 0.94 -17.84
C SER A 153 7.19 -0.29 -17.60
N SER A 154 7.74 -0.87 -18.67
CA SER A 154 8.86 -1.83 -18.55
C SER A 154 10.22 -1.13 -18.44
N LYS A 155 10.26 0.21 -18.53
CA LYS A 155 11.47 0.98 -18.31
C LYS A 155 11.65 1.24 -16.81
N GLN A 156 12.88 1.03 -16.34
CA GLN A 156 13.32 1.36 -14.98
C GLN A 156 14.14 2.66 -14.99
#